data_AF-A0A2D8P4V9-F1
#
_entry.id   AF-A0A2D8P4V9-F1
#
_cell.length_a   1.000
_cell.length_b   1.000
_cell.length_c   1.000
_cell.angle_alpha   90.00
_cell.angle_beta   90.00
_cell.angle_gamma   90.00
#
_symmetry.space_group_name_H-M   'P 1'
#
loop_
_entity.id
_entity.type
_entity.pdbx_description
1 polymer ?
#
loop_
_entity_poly.entity_id
_entity_poly.type
_entity_poly.pdbx_seq_one_letter_code
_entity_poly.pdbx_strand_id
1 'polypeptide(L)'
;MISAISVSRAFRVKPLEDRSQNEFSRKKVLQVFLTHTPMWKPTWRREMTFNKILENKNEKKAAAEIFAAKPVIDLFRIQQAEIWHAARLLGGCDASRIVDTCAARLEANQMIDNQTGFLLRQVLGLLALEEADDPDKPFMGFFALIDPNDPVVPNICLLTDQLRAALSLVERRRRWVARKKLPPIEA
;
A
#
# COMPACT_ATOMS: atom_id res chain seq x y z
N MET A 1 -43.66 28.12 -20.84
CA MET A 1 -43.36 29.31 -21.66
C MET A 1 -42.38 30.19 -20.89
N ILE A 2 -41.20 30.48 -21.48
CA ILE A 2 -40.25 31.59 -21.18
C ILE A 2 -39.46 31.45 -19.85
N SER A 3 -38.15 31.66 -19.68
CA SER A 3 -36.91 31.91 -20.48
C SER A 3 -35.73 31.59 -19.53
N ALA A 4 -34.69 30.87 -19.94
CA ALA A 4 -33.38 31.40 -20.33
C ALA A 4 -32.79 32.53 -19.43
N ILE A 5 -31.82 32.18 -18.58
CA ILE A 5 -30.68 33.06 -18.24
C ILE A 5 -29.40 32.21 -18.25
N SER A 6 -28.55 32.52 -19.21
CA SER A 6 -27.17 32.07 -19.35
C SER A 6 -26.27 33.07 -18.61
N VAL A 7 -25.38 32.61 -17.73
CA VAL A 7 -24.20 33.38 -17.32
C VAL A 7 -22.99 32.46 -17.25
N SER A 8 -22.14 32.63 -18.24
CA SER A 8 -20.77 32.16 -18.33
C SER A 8 -19.91 32.67 -17.18
N ARG A 9 -19.10 31.80 -16.57
CA ARG A 9 -17.82 32.22 -15.97
C ARG A 9 -16.75 31.17 -16.21
N ALA A 10 -15.91 31.46 -17.19
CA ALA A 10 -14.73 30.71 -17.53
C ALA A 10 -13.70 30.82 -16.40
N PHE A 11 -13.36 29.69 -15.77
CA PHE A 11 -12.17 29.57 -14.93
C PHE A 11 -11.05 28.95 -15.77
N ARG A 12 -10.34 29.82 -16.49
CA ARG A 12 -9.13 29.49 -17.24
C ARG A 12 -7.96 29.43 -16.26
N VAL A 13 -7.63 28.24 -15.77
CA VAL A 13 -6.38 28.01 -15.04
C VAL A 13 -5.32 27.57 -16.06
N LYS A 14 -4.34 28.43 -16.30
CA LYS A 14 -3.10 28.07 -17.02
C LYS A 14 -2.32 27.06 -16.16
N PRO A 15 -1.78 25.97 -16.70
CA PRO A 15 -0.78 25.18 -15.99
C PRO A 15 0.53 25.98 -16.00
N LEU A 16 0.98 26.39 -14.82
CA LEU A 16 2.33 26.91 -14.61
C LEU A 16 3.29 25.71 -14.59
N GLU A 17 4.14 25.71 -15.60
CA GLU A 17 5.40 25.01 -15.69
C GLU A 17 6.16 25.08 -14.35
N ASP A 18 6.33 23.96 -13.66
CA ASP A 18 7.39 23.78 -12.66
C ASP A 18 8.14 22.47 -12.95
N ARG A 19 9.11 22.59 -13.85
CA ARG A 19 10.08 21.55 -14.24
C ARG A 19 11.19 21.32 -13.21
N SER A 20 11.08 21.82 -11.97
CA SER A 20 12.18 21.80 -11.00
C SER A 20 12.07 20.75 -9.88
N GLN A 21 10.87 20.24 -9.58
CA GLN A 21 10.69 19.38 -8.39
C GLN A 21 10.95 17.88 -8.60
N ASN A 22 11.18 17.44 -9.84
CA ASN A 22 11.39 16.02 -10.16
C ASN A 22 12.84 15.51 -9.98
N GLU A 23 13.80 16.37 -9.63
CA GLU A 23 15.17 15.94 -9.31
C GLU A 23 15.42 15.73 -7.80
N PHE A 24 14.58 16.30 -6.93
CA PHE A 24 14.83 16.27 -5.48
C PHE A 24 14.39 14.94 -4.82
N SER A 25 13.41 14.25 -5.41
CA SER A 25 12.93 12.95 -4.89
C SER A 25 13.84 11.77 -5.25
N ARG A 26 14.77 11.92 -6.20
CA ARG A 26 15.75 10.86 -6.53
C ARG A 26 16.94 10.81 -5.57
N LYS A 27 17.23 11.88 -4.83
CA LYS A 27 18.39 11.95 -3.92
C LYS A 27 18.06 11.56 -2.48
N LYS A 28 16.81 11.67 -2.02
CA LYS A 28 16.44 11.35 -0.63
C LYS A 28 16.28 9.86 -0.33
N VAL A 29 15.98 9.03 -1.34
CA VAL A 29 15.94 7.56 -1.18
C VAL A 29 17.34 6.98 -0.92
N LEU A 30 18.41 7.71 -1.27
CA LEU A 30 19.79 7.29 -1.05
C LEU A 30 20.41 7.84 0.25
N GLN A 31 19.69 8.65 1.04
CA GLN A 31 20.29 9.31 2.21
C GLN A 31 20.12 8.54 3.53
N VAL A 32 19.25 7.52 3.58
CA VAL A 32 19.05 6.71 4.80
C VAL A 32 20.14 5.64 4.99
N PHE A 33 20.97 5.38 3.98
CA PHE A 33 22.00 4.33 4.02
C PHE A 33 23.44 4.81 4.25
N LEU A 34 23.68 6.10 4.56
CA LEU A 34 25.04 6.69 4.60
C LEU A 34 25.39 7.43 5.91
N THR A 35 25.08 6.89 7.08
CA THR A 35 25.49 7.50 8.37
C THR A 35 26.69 6.85 9.06
N HIS A 36 27.35 5.87 8.47
CA HIS A 36 28.68 5.45 8.93
C HIS A 36 29.65 5.22 7.75
N THR A 37 30.46 6.24 7.47
CA THR A 37 31.68 6.14 6.67
C THR A 37 32.83 5.62 7.56
N PRO A 38 33.81 4.93 6.95
CA PRO A 38 35.08 5.64 6.85
C PRO A 38 35.65 5.67 5.42
N MET A 39 35.96 6.90 5.02
CA MET A 39 37.26 7.26 4.42
C MET A 39 37.76 6.45 3.21
N TRP A 40 37.04 6.48 2.09
CA TRP A 40 37.65 6.24 0.78
C TRP A 40 37.26 7.38 -0.17
N LYS A 41 38.26 8.17 -0.61
CA LYS A 41 38.08 9.21 -1.62
C LYS A 41 37.98 8.55 -3.00
N PRO A 42 36.90 8.71 -3.78
CA PRO A 42 36.95 8.39 -5.20
C PRO A 42 37.29 9.65 -5.98
N THR A 43 38.36 9.58 -6.75
CA THR A 43 38.61 10.47 -7.89
C THR A 43 37.53 10.21 -8.93
N TRP A 44 36.50 11.05 -8.95
CA TRP A 44 35.36 10.96 -9.88
C TRP A 44 35.77 11.38 -11.29
N ARG A 45 36.55 10.52 -11.97
CA ARG A 45 36.83 10.58 -13.41
C ARG A 45 36.63 9.20 -14.00
N ARG A 46 35.38 8.76 -14.06
CA ARG A 46 34.84 7.79 -15.02
C ARG A 46 33.36 7.64 -14.77
N GLU A 47 32.60 7.91 -15.82
CA GLU A 47 31.20 7.55 -16.01
C GLU A 47 31.03 6.03 -15.87
N MET A 48 31.05 5.50 -14.63
CA MET A 48 30.44 4.21 -14.34
C MET A 48 28.97 4.46 -14.07
N THR A 49 28.26 4.52 -15.18
CA THR A 49 26.84 4.29 -15.37
C THR A 49 26.07 3.89 -14.11
N PHE A 50 25.10 4.72 -13.75
CA PHE A 50 23.97 4.39 -12.87
C PHE A 50 23.32 3.02 -13.22
N ASN A 51 23.50 2.55 -14.47
CA ASN A 51 23.08 1.22 -14.93
C ASN A 51 23.88 0.03 -14.36
N LYS A 52 25.12 0.23 -13.86
CA LYS A 52 25.98 -0.86 -13.36
C LYS A 52 25.63 -1.32 -11.94
N ILE A 53 24.94 -0.48 -11.17
CA ILE A 53 24.43 -0.83 -9.83
C ILE A 53 23.24 -1.81 -9.95
N LEU A 54 22.52 -1.82 -11.08
CA LEU A 54 21.37 -2.72 -11.28
C LEU A 54 21.74 -4.08 -11.91
N GLU A 55 23.01 -4.48 -11.95
CA GLU A 55 23.41 -5.77 -12.56
C GLU A 55 23.07 -6.99 -11.69
N ASN A 56 22.80 -6.82 -10.39
CA ASN A 56 22.45 -7.93 -9.51
C ASN A 56 20.97 -8.33 -9.68
N LYS A 57 20.72 -9.55 -10.17
CA LYS A 57 19.36 -10.12 -10.34
C LYS A 57 18.55 -10.08 -9.03
N ASN A 58 19.21 -10.18 -7.88
CA ASN A 58 18.55 -10.17 -6.57
C ASN A 58 18.03 -8.77 -6.20
N GLU A 59 18.79 -7.72 -6.48
CA GLU A 59 18.39 -6.33 -6.19
C GLU A 59 17.23 -5.88 -7.08
N LYS A 60 17.25 -6.27 -8.36
CA LYS A 60 16.12 -6.06 -9.28
C LYS A 60 14.85 -6.76 -8.78
N LYS A 61 14.98 -7.98 -8.26
CA LYS A 61 13.86 -8.73 -7.69
C LYS A 61 13.33 -8.05 -6.43
N ALA A 62 14.20 -7.62 -5.52
CA ALA A 62 13.82 -6.92 -4.31
C ALA A 62 13.09 -5.60 -4.62
N ALA A 63 13.62 -4.76 -5.51
CA ALA A 63 12.99 -3.51 -5.92
C ALA A 63 11.59 -3.73 -6.53
N ALA A 64 11.43 -4.81 -7.30
CA ALA A 64 10.15 -5.14 -7.90
C ALA A 64 9.11 -5.64 -6.88
N GLU A 65 9.54 -6.39 -5.87
CA GLU A 65 8.67 -6.80 -4.76
C GLU A 65 8.26 -5.61 -3.88
N ILE A 66 9.17 -4.69 -3.58
CA ILE A 66 8.85 -3.44 -2.86
C ILE A 66 7.82 -2.62 -3.66
N PHE A 67 8.04 -2.47 -4.97
CA PHE A 67 7.08 -1.79 -5.84
C PHE A 67 5.71 -2.48 -5.87
N ALA A 68 5.69 -3.81 -5.88
CA ALA A 68 4.46 -4.58 -5.85
C ALA A 68 3.72 -4.41 -4.51
N ALA A 69 4.43 -4.42 -3.39
CA ALA A 69 3.89 -4.31 -2.03
C ALA A 69 3.38 -2.91 -1.65
N LYS A 70 3.87 -1.87 -2.34
CA LYS A 70 3.56 -0.47 -2.04
C LYS A 70 2.07 -0.13 -1.77
N PRO A 71 1.09 -0.63 -2.54
CA PRO A 71 -0.32 -0.31 -2.28
C PRO A 71 -0.81 -0.73 -0.89
N VAL A 72 -0.36 -1.89 -0.41
CA VAL A 72 -0.74 -2.40 0.92
C VAL A 72 0.00 -1.63 2.01
N ILE A 73 1.28 -1.32 1.80
CA ILE A 73 2.07 -0.52 2.74
C ILE A 73 1.44 0.88 2.89
N ASP A 74 1.09 1.52 1.78
CA ASP A 74 0.45 2.84 1.78
C ASP A 74 -0.92 2.78 2.48
N LEU A 75 -1.72 1.72 2.25
CA LEU A 75 -2.99 1.51 2.95
C LEU A 75 -2.81 1.39 4.47
N PHE A 76 -1.91 0.51 4.93
CA PHE A 76 -1.65 0.33 6.36
C PHE A 76 -1.13 1.61 7.00
N ARG A 77 -0.26 2.36 6.30
CA ARG A 77 0.24 3.64 6.82
C ARG A 77 -0.85 4.66 7.09
N ILE A 78 -1.91 4.67 6.26
CA ILE A 78 -3.00 5.64 6.36
C ILE A 78 -4.09 5.14 7.31
N GLN A 79 -4.41 3.84 7.29
CA GLN A 79 -5.63 3.29 7.87
C GLN A 79 -5.39 2.18 8.89
N GLN A 80 -4.17 1.98 9.38
CA GLN A 80 -3.88 0.95 10.40
C GLN A 80 -4.83 1.03 11.59
N ALA A 81 -5.09 2.23 12.12
CA ALA A 81 -5.96 2.39 13.29
C ALA A 81 -7.40 1.93 13.01
N GLU A 82 -7.95 2.29 11.86
CA GLU A 82 -9.30 1.90 11.44
C GLU A 82 -9.40 0.38 11.23
N ILE A 83 -8.40 -0.21 10.56
CA ILE A 83 -8.30 -1.66 10.35
C ILE A 83 -8.19 -2.37 11.71
N TRP A 84 -7.43 -1.82 12.65
CA TRP A 84 -7.27 -2.37 13.99
C TRP A 84 -8.57 -2.33 14.79
N HIS A 85 -9.29 -1.20 14.75
CA HIS A 85 -10.60 -1.05 15.42
C HIS A 85 -11.65 -1.99 14.83
N ALA A 86 -11.72 -2.08 13.50
CA ALA A 86 -12.61 -3.01 12.82
C ALA A 86 -12.29 -4.47 13.19
N ALA A 87 -11.01 -4.87 13.16
CA ALA A 87 -10.60 -6.20 13.56
C ALA A 87 -10.93 -6.49 15.03
N ARG A 88 -10.74 -5.52 15.92
CA ARG A 88 -11.11 -5.65 17.33
C ARG A 88 -12.62 -5.81 17.53
N LEU A 89 -13.42 -5.07 16.77
CA LEU A 89 -14.87 -5.14 16.85
C LEU A 89 -15.40 -6.48 16.35
N LEU A 90 -14.81 -7.04 15.29
CA LEU A 90 -15.26 -8.29 14.67
C LEU A 90 -14.67 -9.56 15.31
N GLY A 91 -13.51 -9.49 15.95
CA GLY A 91 -12.84 -10.68 16.48
C GLY A 91 -12.03 -10.49 17.74
N GLY A 92 -12.26 -9.40 18.47
CA GLY A 92 -11.68 -9.18 19.79
C GLY A 92 -10.16 -8.91 19.77
N CYS A 93 -9.49 -9.24 20.87
CA CYS A 93 -8.06 -8.96 21.06
C CYS A 93 -7.16 -9.71 20.08
N ASP A 94 -7.52 -10.94 19.74
CA ASP A 94 -6.67 -11.78 18.92
C ASP A 94 -6.66 -11.32 17.46
N ALA A 95 -7.83 -10.92 16.96
CA ALA A 95 -7.95 -10.31 15.64
C ALA A 95 -7.12 -9.02 15.50
N SER A 96 -7.19 -8.12 16.49
CA SER A 96 -6.44 -6.87 16.44
C SER A 96 -4.92 -7.09 16.52
N ARG A 97 -4.46 -8.11 17.25
CA ARG A 97 -3.04 -8.52 17.28
C ARG A 97 -2.51 -8.99 15.93
N ILE A 98 -3.35 -9.60 15.10
CA ILE A 98 -2.96 -9.98 13.72
C ILE A 98 -2.66 -8.71 12.92
N VAL A 99 -3.48 -7.66 13.06
CA VAL A 99 -3.26 -6.36 12.39
C VAL A 99 -1.96 -5.72 12.85
N ASP A 100 -1.67 -5.71 14.15
CA ASP A 100 -0.41 -5.18 14.69
C ASP A 100 0.80 -5.94 14.15
N THR A 101 0.69 -7.27 14.07
CA THR A 101 1.74 -8.12 13.51
C THR A 101 1.95 -7.85 12.02
N CYS A 102 0.88 -7.64 11.26
CA CYS A 102 0.96 -7.22 9.85
C CYS A 102 1.70 -5.88 9.72
N ALA A 103 1.29 -4.87 10.49
CA ALA A 103 1.88 -3.53 10.44
C ALA A 103 3.38 -3.56 10.75
N ALA A 104 3.77 -4.23 11.84
CA ALA A 104 5.18 -4.35 12.23
C ALA A 104 6.04 -5.02 11.14
N ARG A 105 5.51 -6.06 10.48
CA ARG A 105 6.23 -6.76 9.40
C ARG A 105 6.34 -5.92 8.14
N LEU A 106 5.26 -5.21 7.78
CA LEU A 106 5.25 -4.32 6.62
C LEU A 106 6.24 -3.16 6.81
N GLU A 107 6.32 -2.61 8.02
CA GLU A 107 7.27 -1.56 8.37
C GLU A 107 8.72 -2.06 8.28
N ALA A 108 9.01 -3.23 8.87
CA ALA A 108 10.35 -3.79 8.93
C ALA A 108 10.92 -4.20 7.56
N ASN A 109 10.11 -4.87 6.73
CA ASN A 109 10.61 -5.51 5.50
C ASN A 109 10.26 -4.76 4.21
N GLN A 110 9.27 -3.86 4.23
CA GLN A 110 8.75 -3.16 3.05
C GLN A 110 8.39 -4.09 1.87
N MET A 111 8.15 -5.37 2.17
CA MET A 111 7.90 -6.45 1.22
C MET A 111 6.85 -7.41 1.81
N ILE A 112 6.03 -8.01 0.95
CA ILE A 112 5.06 -9.03 1.36
C ILE A 112 5.69 -10.41 1.19
N ASP A 113 6.26 -10.95 2.25
CA ASP A 113 6.66 -12.36 2.27
C ASP A 113 5.42 -13.28 2.34
N ASN A 114 5.63 -14.60 2.23
CA ASN A 114 4.53 -15.56 2.22
C ASN A 114 3.70 -15.50 3.52
N GLN A 115 4.36 -15.29 4.65
CA GLN A 115 3.70 -15.24 5.96
C GLN A 115 2.91 -13.94 6.14
N THR A 116 3.45 -12.78 5.77
CA THR A 116 2.75 -11.49 5.76
C THR A 116 1.57 -11.56 4.80
N GLY A 117 1.73 -12.17 3.62
CA GLY A 117 0.64 -12.40 2.69
C GLY A 117 -0.47 -13.30 3.29
N PHE A 118 -0.10 -14.30 4.08
CA PHE A 118 -1.07 -15.13 4.81
C PHE A 118 -1.81 -14.35 5.91
N LEU A 119 -1.09 -13.56 6.72
CA LEU A 119 -1.70 -12.71 7.75
C LEU A 119 -2.64 -11.66 7.13
N LEU A 120 -2.24 -11.02 6.02
CA LEU A 120 -3.10 -10.06 5.30
C LEU A 120 -4.38 -10.69 4.78
N ARG A 121 -4.32 -11.95 4.31
CA ARG A 121 -5.51 -12.69 3.90
C ARG A 121 -6.39 -13.07 5.09
N GLN A 122 -5.82 -13.40 6.24
CA GLN A 122 -6.61 -13.60 7.47
C GLN A 122 -7.34 -12.34 7.91
N VAL A 123 -6.66 -11.18 7.89
CA VAL A 123 -7.32 -9.89 8.18
C VAL A 123 -8.44 -9.63 7.17
N LEU A 124 -8.20 -9.88 5.88
CA LEU A 124 -9.23 -9.72 4.86
C LEU A 124 -10.43 -10.65 5.11
N GLY A 125 -10.19 -11.93 5.39
CA GLY A 125 -11.25 -12.91 5.68
C GLY A 125 -12.10 -12.51 6.88
N LEU A 126 -11.46 -11.98 7.93
CA LEU A 126 -12.14 -11.43 9.10
C LEU A 126 -13.04 -10.23 8.73
N LEU A 127 -12.48 -9.22 8.05
CA LEU A 127 -13.23 -8.01 7.68
C LEU A 127 -14.33 -8.29 6.65
N ALA A 128 -14.13 -9.29 5.80
CA ALA A 128 -15.11 -9.75 4.82
C ALA A 128 -16.13 -10.73 5.38
N LEU A 129 -15.99 -11.13 6.65
CA LEU A 129 -16.86 -12.11 7.31
C LEU A 129 -16.94 -13.44 6.56
N GLU A 130 -15.86 -13.84 5.86
CA GLU A 130 -15.82 -15.06 5.03
C GLU A 130 -16.06 -16.35 5.84
N GLU A 131 -15.81 -16.29 7.15
CA GLU A 131 -15.97 -17.42 8.08
C GLU A 131 -17.08 -17.18 9.11
N ALA A 132 -17.96 -16.20 8.88
CA ALA A 132 -19.02 -15.84 9.82
C ALA A 132 -20.16 -16.86 9.89
N ASP A 133 -20.16 -17.91 9.06
CA ASP A 133 -21.14 -19.01 9.10
C ASP A 133 -20.68 -20.22 9.94
N ASP A 134 -19.46 -20.19 10.48
CA ASP A 134 -18.91 -21.27 11.31
C ASP A 134 -19.21 -21.02 12.81
N PRO A 135 -20.15 -21.77 13.42
CA PRO A 135 -20.53 -21.57 14.82
C PRO A 135 -19.43 -21.97 15.81
N ASP A 136 -18.42 -22.74 15.38
CA ASP A 136 -17.30 -23.14 16.22
C ASP A 136 -16.22 -22.04 16.32
N LYS A 137 -16.37 -20.95 15.56
CA LYS A 137 -15.43 -19.82 15.58
C LYS A 137 -15.93 -18.70 16.49
N PRO A 138 -15.06 -18.16 17.37
CA PRO A 138 -15.42 -17.13 18.33
C PRO A 138 -15.84 -15.80 17.68
N PHE A 139 -15.59 -15.62 16.38
CA PHE A 139 -15.86 -14.40 15.62
C PHE A 139 -17.37 -14.14 15.39
N MET A 140 -18.19 -15.20 15.34
CA MET A 140 -19.64 -15.09 15.11
C MET A 140 -20.34 -14.25 16.19
N GLY A 141 -19.94 -14.43 17.45
CA GLY A 141 -20.56 -13.73 18.57
C GLY A 141 -20.31 -12.22 18.58
N PHE A 142 -19.18 -11.76 18.02
CA PHE A 142 -18.85 -10.34 18.00
C PHE A 142 -19.62 -9.60 16.90
N PHE A 143 -19.71 -10.19 15.70
CA PHE A 143 -20.47 -9.59 14.61
C PHE A 143 -21.98 -9.55 14.88
N ALA A 144 -22.55 -10.60 15.48
CA ALA A 144 -23.98 -10.68 15.79
C ALA A 144 -24.46 -9.58 16.76
N LEU A 145 -23.55 -8.93 17.48
CA LEU A 145 -23.84 -7.82 18.39
C LEU A 145 -23.85 -6.45 17.71
N ILE A 146 -23.42 -6.35 16.46
CA ILE A 146 -23.35 -5.09 15.70
C ILE A 146 -24.71 -4.88 15.00
N ASP A 147 -25.34 -3.75 15.25
CA ASP A 147 -26.53 -3.34 14.49
C ASP A 147 -26.13 -3.10 13.02
N PRO A 148 -26.80 -3.73 12.03
CA PRO A 148 -26.54 -3.46 10.61
C PRO A 148 -26.68 -1.98 10.21
N ASN A 149 -27.43 -1.18 10.97
CA ASN A 149 -27.59 0.26 10.76
C ASN A 149 -26.54 1.10 11.48
N ASP A 150 -25.63 0.49 12.24
CA ASP A 150 -24.55 1.19 12.90
C ASP A 150 -23.60 1.80 11.84
N PRO A 151 -23.22 3.09 11.97
CA PRO A 151 -22.30 3.75 11.05
C PRO A 151 -20.92 3.08 10.93
N VAL A 152 -20.55 2.20 11.86
CA VAL A 152 -19.32 1.40 11.76
C VAL A 152 -19.37 0.38 10.61
N VAL A 153 -20.55 -0.14 10.25
CA VAL A 153 -20.70 -1.18 9.23
C VAL A 153 -20.25 -0.69 7.84
N PRO A 154 -20.70 0.48 7.35
CA PRO A 154 -20.16 1.06 6.11
C PRO A 154 -18.64 1.26 6.13
N ASN A 155 -18.05 1.62 7.27
CA ASN A 155 -16.61 1.80 7.39
C ASN A 155 -15.87 0.47 7.24
N ILE A 156 -16.34 -0.58 7.90
CA ILE A 156 -15.79 -1.94 7.77
C ILE A 156 -15.84 -2.39 6.30
N CYS A 157 -16.99 -2.23 5.63
CA CYS A 157 -17.14 -2.57 4.22
C CYS A 157 -16.13 -1.83 3.34
N LEU A 158 -15.93 -0.53 3.58
CA LEU A 158 -14.96 0.27 2.84
C LEU A 158 -13.52 -0.23 3.06
N LEU A 159 -13.14 -0.54 4.30
CA LEU A 159 -11.83 -1.08 4.64
C LEU A 159 -11.58 -2.43 3.95
N THR A 160 -12.59 -3.30 3.95
CA THR A 160 -12.55 -4.60 3.27
C THR A 160 -12.27 -4.44 1.77
N ASP A 161 -13.02 -3.54 1.11
CA ASP A 161 -12.86 -3.32 -0.32
C ASP A 161 -11.51 -2.71 -0.68
N GLN A 162 -11.01 -1.77 0.13
CA GLN A 162 -9.70 -1.18 -0.08
C GLN A 162 -8.56 -2.19 0.12
N LEU A 163 -8.64 -3.03 1.15
CA LEU A 163 -7.66 -4.10 1.39
C LEU A 163 -7.66 -5.12 0.24
N ARG A 164 -8.86 -5.54 -0.20
CA ARG A 164 -9.04 -6.44 -1.34
C ARG A 164 -8.46 -5.85 -2.62
N ALA A 165 -8.71 -4.57 -2.88
CA ALA A 165 -8.17 -3.86 -4.05
C ALA A 165 -6.65 -3.75 -3.99
N ALA A 166 -6.08 -3.42 -2.82
CA ALA A 166 -4.63 -3.32 -2.62
C ALA A 166 -3.93 -4.67 -2.86
N LEU A 167 -4.45 -5.76 -2.30
CA LEU A 167 -3.92 -7.11 -2.51
C LEU A 167 -4.02 -7.55 -3.98
N SER A 168 -5.17 -7.30 -4.62
CA SER A 168 -5.35 -7.58 -6.05
C SER A 168 -4.34 -6.82 -6.92
N LEU A 169 -4.03 -5.57 -6.55
CA LEU A 169 -3.04 -4.75 -7.26
C LEU A 169 -1.61 -5.28 -7.08
N VAL A 170 -1.26 -5.76 -5.88
CA VAL A 170 0.03 -6.44 -5.61
C VAL A 170 0.20 -7.62 -6.57
N GLU A 171 -0.80 -8.49 -6.67
CA GLU A 171 -0.75 -9.67 -7.54
C GLU A 171 -0.65 -9.32 -9.01
N ARG A 172 -1.39 -8.29 -9.47
CA ARG A 172 -1.28 -7.76 -10.83
C ARG A 172 0.14 -7.23 -11.10
N ARG A 173 0.70 -6.46 -10.17
CA ARG A 173 2.08 -5.92 -10.28
C ARG A 173 3.11 -7.04 -10.30
N ARG A 174 3.01 -8.05 -9.43
CA ARG A 174 3.91 -9.23 -9.43
C ARG A 174 3.87 -9.99 -10.76
N ARG A 175 2.68 -10.31 -11.26
CA ARG A 175 2.51 -10.97 -12.58
C ARG A 175 3.08 -10.15 -13.72
N TRP A 176 2.97 -8.83 -13.62
CA TRP A 176 3.47 -7.92 -14.62
C TRP A 176 5.02 -7.82 -14.59
N VAL A 177 5.63 -7.76 -13.40
CA VAL A 177 7.09 -7.81 -13.22
C VAL A 177 7.65 -9.12 -13.77
N ALA A 178 7.01 -10.25 -13.44
CA ALA A 178 7.41 -11.57 -13.89
C ALA A 178 7.42 -11.69 -15.43
N ARG A 179 6.56 -10.92 -16.12
CA ARG A 179 6.47 -10.88 -17.59
C ARG A 179 7.43 -9.91 -18.27
N LYS A 180 8.32 -9.22 -17.54
CA LYS A 180 9.34 -8.28 -18.07
C LYS A 180 8.80 -7.17 -18.98
N LYS A 181 7.52 -6.79 -18.89
CA LYS A 181 7.03 -5.56 -19.52
C LYS A 181 7.13 -4.47 -18.45
N LEU A 182 8.19 -3.65 -18.42
CA LEU A 182 8.19 -2.39 -17.65
C LEU A 182 7.09 -1.47 -18.21
N PRO A 183 6.49 -0.50 -17.48
CA PRO A 183 5.34 0.19 -18.02
C PRO A 183 5.90 1.20 -19.01
N PRO A 184 5.11 1.65 -19.99
CA PRO A 184 5.39 2.97 -20.50
C PRO A 184 5.34 3.90 -19.30
N ILE A 185 6.47 4.53 -18.98
CA ILE A 185 6.48 5.71 -18.14
C ILE A 185 5.63 6.68 -18.96
N GLU A 186 4.36 6.88 -18.58
CA GLU A 186 3.53 7.88 -19.24
C GLU A 186 4.27 9.21 -19.11
N ALA A 187 4.59 9.78 -20.28
CA ALA A 187 5.45 10.93 -20.50
C ALA A 187 4.70 12.24 -20.30
#